data_AF-A0A970EZJ6-F1
#
_entry.id   AF-A0A970EZJ6-F1
#
_cell.length_a   1.000
_cell.length_b   1.000
_cell.length_c   1.000
_cell.angle_alpha   90.00
_cell.angle_beta   90.00
_cell.angle_gamma   90.00
#
_symmetry.space_group_name_H-M   'P 1'
#
loop_
_entity.id
_entity.type
_entity.pdbx_description
1 polymer ?
#
loop_
_entity_poly.entity_id
_entity_poly.type
_entity_poly.pdbx_seq_one_letter_code
_entity_poly.pdbx_strand_id
1 'polypeptide(L)'
;RQLERFISGETKVVVATDAIGMGLNLPIRRVIFMSDEKYDGTEIRRLRPHEVKQIAGRAGRRGIYNIGYVMASENCDGIDELLIEPNTKLQKAYLGFSEVLLNIDADLMEVLKIWANMPTSPLFTKTDITRTLFLINELRIRGFNFTKLELLKLTNIPFSEDNPTVFTLWLTYCDRYRKKREIHLPVPESEDLYGLEDYYKCLDLYYSFCKAMGLPYDMELIREKKLETANKINEILISEISTHGKTCRICDAKLSWDYPFGICEECYKKGYSWNTRYQQVSEFSNLRGSRDPFGDRANSGTYNNDREPVSIGGHKPSYKNNRGRH
;
A
#
# COMPACT_ATOMS: atom_id res chain seq x y z
N ARG A 1 -1.42 -4.56 -18.37
CA ARG A 1 -1.11 -3.33 -19.15
C ARG A 1 -0.01 -2.43 -18.59
N GLN A 2 -0.09 -1.78 -17.42
CA GLN A 2 1.04 -0.95 -16.92
C GLN A 2 2.37 -1.73 -16.85
N LEU A 3 2.27 -2.98 -16.41
CA LEU A 3 3.36 -3.94 -16.41
C LEU A 3 3.86 -4.31 -17.82
N GLU A 4 2.96 -4.48 -18.77
CA GLU A 4 3.28 -4.79 -20.17
C GLU A 4 3.98 -3.62 -20.84
N ARG A 5 3.59 -2.38 -20.53
CA ARG A 5 4.28 -1.16 -20.99
C ARG A 5 5.70 -1.07 -20.44
N PHE A 6 5.91 -1.52 -19.21
CA PHE A 6 7.25 -1.64 -18.63
C PHE A 6 8.06 -2.76 -19.31
N ILE A 7 7.44 -3.91 -19.58
CA ILE A 7 8.08 -5.04 -20.28
C ILE A 7 8.40 -4.68 -21.74
N SER A 8 7.52 -3.95 -22.44
CA SER A 8 7.71 -3.50 -23.82
C SER A 8 8.69 -2.33 -23.94
N GLY A 9 9.06 -1.70 -22.83
CA GLY A 9 9.98 -0.56 -22.79
C GLY A 9 9.32 0.79 -23.07
N GLU A 10 7.98 0.85 -23.20
CA GLU A 10 7.23 2.11 -23.29
C GLU A 10 7.37 2.96 -22.02
N THR A 11 7.48 2.31 -20.86
CA THR A 11 7.75 2.98 -19.58
C THR A 11 9.06 2.47 -18.97
N LYS A 12 9.88 3.40 -18.47
CA LYS A 12 11.18 3.08 -17.85
C LYS A 12 11.08 2.82 -16.34
N VAL A 13 9.98 3.20 -15.72
CA VAL A 13 9.74 3.15 -14.28
C VAL A 13 8.37 2.55 -14.03
N VAL A 14 8.27 1.73 -12.99
CA VAL A 14 7.02 1.19 -12.47
C VAL A 14 7.01 1.37 -10.95
N VAL A 15 5.88 1.82 -10.42
CA VAL A 15 5.64 1.87 -8.97
C VAL A 15 4.73 0.70 -8.63
N ALA A 16 5.12 -0.09 -7.64
CA ALA A 16 4.40 -1.30 -7.26
C ALA A 16 4.48 -1.53 -5.75
N THR A 17 3.51 -2.26 -5.22
CA THR A 17 3.54 -2.78 -3.85
C THR A 17 4.46 -4.00 -3.76
N ASP A 18 4.61 -4.54 -2.54
CA ASP A 18 5.33 -5.77 -2.24
C ASP A 18 4.85 -6.99 -3.06
N ALA A 19 3.66 -6.93 -3.65
CA ALA A 19 3.14 -7.91 -4.60
C ALA A 19 4.11 -8.20 -5.77
N ILE A 20 5.00 -7.26 -6.15
CA ILE A 20 6.04 -7.50 -7.17
C ILE A 20 7.02 -8.63 -6.77
N GLY A 21 7.14 -8.89 -5.46
CA GLY A 21 7.89 -10.00 -4.90
C GLY A 21 7.37 -11.37 -5.34
N MET A 22 6.15 -11.49 -5.86
CA MET A 22 5.50 -12.76 -6.20
C MET A 22 4.84 -12.72 -7.60
N GLY A 23 5.02 -13.78 -8.40
CA GLY A 23 4.12 -14.05 -9.54
C GLY A 23 4.35 -13.34 -10.88
N LEU A 24 5.34 -12.45 -11.05
CA LEU A 24 5.56 -11.75 -12.33
C LEU A 24 7.03 -11.76 -12.78
N ASN A 25 7.25 -12.01 -14.08
CA ASN A 25 8.59 -12.10 -14.67
C ASN A 25 9.05 -10.74 -15.27
N LEU A 26 9.38 -9.77 -14.42
CA LEU A 26 9.75 -8.40 -14.83
C LEU A 26 11.26 -8.13 -15.00
N PRO A 27 11.71 -7.60 -16.16
CA PRO A 27 13.10 -7.25 -16.37
C PRO A 27 13.47 -5.97 -15.59
N ILE A 28 13.73 -6.12 -14.28
CA ILE A 28 14.04 -5.02 -13.39
C ILE A 28 15.55 -4.90 -13.21
N ARG A 29 16.09 -3.71 -13.49
CA ARG A 29 17.52 -3.40 -13.26
C ARG A 29 17.79 -2.91 -11.84
N ARG A 30 16.88 -2.08 -11.31
CA ARG A 30 17.00 -1.46 -9.99
C ARG A 30 15.67 -1.51 -9.25
N VAL A 31 15.71 -1.88 -7.98
CA VAL A 31 14.61 -1.75 -7.02
C VAL A 31 14.92 -0.58 -6.08
N ILE A 32 13.91 0.24 -5.82
CA ILE A 32 14.00 1.35 -4.86
C ILE A 32 12.89 1.14 -3.81
N PHE A 33 13.27 0.90 -2.56
CA PHE A 33 12.33 0.85 -1.43
C PHE A 33 11.94 2.27 -1.05
N MET A 34 10.64 2.58 -1.13
CA MET A 34 10.13 3.89 -0.74
C MET A 34 9.85 3.98 0.78
N SER A 35 9.63 2.85 1.44
CA SER A 35 9.41 2.71 2.88
C SER A 35 9.92 1.34 3.34
N ASP A 36 10.36 1.24 4.59
CA ASP A 36 10.74 0.00 5.28
C ASP A 36 9.60 -0.56 6.15
N GLU A 37 8.41 0.03 6.09
CA GLU A 37 7.23 -0.37 6.84
C GLU A 37 6.11 -0.90 5.92
N LYS A 38 5.27 -1.77 6.48
CA LYS A 38 4.13 -2.39 5.79
C LYS A 38 2.98 -2.59 6.77
N TYR A 39 1.77 -2.33 6.30
CA TYR A 39 0.54 -2.73 6.97
C TYR A 39 0.25 -4.22 6.72
N ASP A 40 0.12 -5.02 7.79
CA ASP A 40 -0.18 -6.44 7.67
C ASP A 40 -1.65 -6.80 7.90
N GLY A 41 -2.52 -5.79 7.91
CA GLY A 41 -3.94 -5.96 8.21
C GLY A 41 -4.31 -5.58 9.64
N THR A 42 -3.33 -5.50 10.55
CA THR A 42 -3.55 -5.12 11.96
C THR A 42 -2.73 -3.90 12.36
N GLU A 43 -1.44 -3.91 12.05
CA GLU A 43 -0.52 -2.83 12.42
C GLU A 43 0.44 -2.50 11.28
N ILE A 44 1.03 -1.31 11.38
CA ILE A 44 2.17 -0.93 10.55
C ILE A 44 3.41 -1.48 11.24
N ARG A 45 4.11 -2.39 10.57
CA ARG A 45 5.33 -3.03 11.07
C ARG A 45 6.47 -2.93 10.05
N ARG A 46 7.71 -3.08 10.50
CA ARG A 46 8.86 -3.20 9.60
C ARG A 46 8.77 -4.43 8.69
N LEU A 47 9.36 -4.30 7.50
CA LEU A 47 9.58 -5.40 6.57
C LEU A 47 10.47 -6.48 7.21
N ARG A 48 10.15 -7.75 6.95
CA ARG A 48 10.94 -8.89 7.41
C ARG A 48 12.08 -9.20 6.42
N PRO A 49 13.19 -9.83 6.85
CA PRO A 49 14.31 -10.17 5.97
C PRO A 49 13.91 -10.91 4.70
N HIS A 50 12.96 -11.86 4.80
CA HIS A 50 12.48 -12.61 3.64
C HIS A 50 11.64 -11.75 2.67
N GLU A 51 10.86 -10.78 3.17
CA GLU A 51 10.10 -9.84 2.33
C GLU A 51 11.07 -8.95 1.54
N VAL A 52 12.07 -8.37 2.22
CA VAL A 52 13.10 -7.53 1.58
C VAL A 52 13.87 -8.31 0.53
N LYS A 53 14.36 -9.51 0.86
CA LYS A 53 15.11 -10.36 -0.10
C LYS A 53 14.28 -10.77 -1.30
N GLN A 54 12.99 -11.07 -1.09
CA GLN A 54 12.10 -11.46 -2.17
C GLN A 54 11.86 -10.30 -3.15
N ILE A 55 11.70 -9.08 -2.65
CA ILE A 55 11.53 -7.87 -3.46
C ILE A 55 12.85 -7.50 -4.14
N ALA A 56 13.94 -7.41 -3.38
CA ALA A 56 15.28 -7.07 -3.86
C ALA A 56 15.78 -8.06 -4.92
N GLY A 57 15.49 -9.36 -4.75
CA GLY A 57 15.84 -10.42 -5.71
C GLY A 57 15.14 -10.30 -7.06
N ARG A 58 14.20 -9.36 -7.22
CA ARG A 58 13.66 -9.01 -8.54
C ARG A 58 14.62 -8.16 -9.37
N ALA A 59 15.56 -7.46 -8.74
CA ALA A 59 16.59 -6.70 -9.43
C ALA A 59 17.68 -7.63 -9.99
N GLY A 60 18.02 -7.42 -11.26
CA GLY A 60 19.05 -8.21 -11.93
C GLY A 60 18.48 -9.50 -12.51
N ARG A 61 18.90 -9.80 -13.74
CA ARG A 61 18.56 -11.02 -14.47
C ARG A 61 19.73 -11.44 -15.32
N ARG A 62 20.18 -12.68 -15.14
CA ARG A 62 21.21 -13.27 -15.98
C ARG A 62 20.78 -13.19 -17.45
N GLY A 63 21.61 -12.56 -18.29
CA GLY A 63 21.34 -12.38 -19.72
C GLY A 63 20.57 -11.11 -20.12
N ILE A 64 20.03 -10.34 -19.17
CA ILE A 64 19.41 -9.02 -19.43
C ILE A 64 20.15 -7.93 -18.64
N TYR A 65 20.22 -8.10 -17.31
CA TYR A 65 20.93 -7.24 -16.38
C TYR A 65 21.76 -8.12 -15.44
N ASN A 66 23.03 -8.37 -15.78
CA ASN A 66 23.88 -9.28 -14.99
C ASN A 66 24.12 -8.80 -13.55
N ILE A 67 23.90 -7.51 -13.28
CA ILE A 67 23.99 -6.89 -11.95
C ILE A 67 22.66 -6.19 -11.68
N GLY A 68 22.05 -6.52 -10.54
CA GLY A 68 20.89 -5.82 -9.98
C GLY A 68 21.31 -4.79 -8.95
N TYR A 69 20.59 -3.68 -8.87
CA TYR A 69 20.82 -2.63 -7.86
C TYR A 69 19.63 -2.53 -6.92
N VAL A 70 19.90 -2.29 -5.64
CA VAL A 70 18.89 -2.05 -4.61
C VAL A 70 19.23 -0.76 -3.90
N MET A 71 18.23 0.06 -3.65
CA MET A 71 18.35 1.34 -2.92
C MET A 71 17.10 1.52 -2.05
N ALA A 72 17.20 2.35 -1.02
CA ALA A 72 16.06 2.84 -0.28
C ALA A 72 16.03 4.37 -0.36
N SER A 73 14.82 4.95 -0.38
CA SER A 73 14.62 6.40 -0.28
C SER A 73 14.81 6.87 1.17
N GLU A 74 14.48 6.01 2.12
CA GLU A 74 14.55 6.24 3.56
C GLU A 74 15.13 4.98 4.23
N ASN A 75 15.78 5.16 5.39
CA ASN A 75 16.37 4.07 6.18
C ASN A 75 17.22 3.04 5.38
N CYS A 76 18.18 3.53 4.59
CA CYS A 76 19.07 2.67 3.80
C CYS A 76 19.79 1.60 4.64
N ASP A 77 20.28 1.98 5.82
CA ASP A 77 21.01 1.08 6.71
C ASP A 77 20.11 -0.09 7.18
N GLY A 78 18.84 0.19 7.52
CA GLY A 78 17.89 -0.85 7.91
C GLY A 78 17.58 -1.84 6.78
N ILE A 79 17.49 -1.38 5.53
CA ILE A 79 17.28 -2.27 4.39
C ILE A 79 18.54 -3.13 4.13
N ASP A 80 19.74 -2.58 4.27
CA ASP A 80 20.99 -3.33 4.11
C ASP A 80 21.14 -4.42 5.18
N GLU A 81 20.84 -4.10 6.44
CA GLU A 81 20.81 -5.07 7.53
C GLU A 81 19.86 -6.24 7.24
N LEU A 82 18.63 -5.95 6.78
CA LEU A 82 17.64 -6.97 6.45
C LEU A 82 18.03 -7.84 5.24
N LEU A 83 18.83 -7.32 4.31
CA LEU A 83 19.35 -8.09 3.17
C LEU A 83 20.40 -9.12 3.61
N ILE A 84 21.20 -8.80 4.62
CA ILE A 84 22.27 -9.66 5.13
C ILE A 84 21.72 -10.65 6.17
N GLU A 85 20.74 -10.23 6.96
CA GLU A 85 20.17 -11.03 8.05
C GLU A 85 19.63 -12.38 7.56
N PRO A 86 20.03 -13.53 8.14
CA PRO A 86 19.56 -14.85 7.70
C PRO A 86 18.04 -14.99 7.87
N ASN A 87 17.39 -15.69 6.94
CA ASN A 87 15.96 -15.97 7.08
C ASN A 87 15.72 -16.89 8.28
N THR A 88 14.70 -16.56 9.08
CA THR A 88 14.27 -17.43 10.17
C THR A 88 13.80 -18.78 9.61
N LYS A 89 14.27 -19.87 10.24
CA LYS A 89 13.84 -21.22 9.86
C LYS A 89 12.37 -21.39 10.21
N LEU A 90 11.59 -21.92 9.26
CA LEU A 90 10.19 -22.27 9.51
C LEU A 90 10.10 -23.27 10.67
N GLN A 91 9.33 -22.90 11.70
CA GLN A 91 9.16 -23.71 12.92
C GLN A 91 7.87 -24.52 12.93
N LYS A 92 6.83 -24.03 12.24
CA LYS A 92 5.47 -24.59 12.31
C LYS A 92 4.80 -24.61 10.95
N ALA A 93 3.87 -25.54 10.76
CA ALA A 93 2.98 -25.64 9.61
C ALA A 93 1.53 -25.36 10.00
N TYR A 94 0.74 -24.81 9.08
CA TYR A 94 -0.68 -24.57 9.34
C TYR A 94 -1.51 -25.84 9.12
N LEU A 95 -2.45 -26.09 10.02
CA LEU A 95 -3.42 -27.18 9.94
C LEU A 95 -4.82 -26.60 9.70
N GLY A 96 -5.41 -26.93 8.55
CA GLY A 96 -6.78 -26.55 8.21
C GLY A 96 -7.84 -27.43 8.86
N PHE A 97 -9.09 -26.96 8.85
CA PHE A 97 -10.23 -27.73 9.31
C PHE A 97 -10.50 -28.93 8.38
N SER A 98 -10.72 -30.12 8.95
CA SER A 98 -10.97 -31.35 8.19
C SER A 98 -12.46 -31.59 7.98
N GLU A 99 -12.86 -31.89 6.76
CA GLU A 99 -14.25 -32.24 6.41
C GLU A 99 -14.75 -33.48 7.16
N VAL A 100 -13.85 -34.36 7.62
CA VAL A 100 -14.23 -35.55 8.42
C VAL A 100 -14.96 -35.17 9.71
N LEU A 101 -14.63 -34.00 10.27
CA LEU A 101 -15.27 -33.48 11.48
C LEU A 101 -16.72 -33.02 11.24
N LEU A 102 -17.14 -32.87 9.99
CA LEU A 102 -18.54 -32.55 9.66
C LEU A 102 -19.49 -33.72 9.99
N ASN A 103 -18.99 -34.94 10.19
CA ASN A 103 -19.80 -36.09 10.58
C ASN A 103 -20.25 -36.05 12.05
N ILE A 104 -19.66 -35.19 12.87
CA ILE A 104 -20.03 -35.03 14.28
C ILE A 104 -21.45 -34.47 14.36
N ASP A 105 -22.33 -35.12 15.14
CA ASP A 105 -23.71 -34.67 15.36
C ASP A 105 -23.78 -33.49 16.33
N ALA A 106 -23.27 -32.34 15.88
CA ALA A 106 -23.29 -31.07 16.58
C ALA A 106 -23.32 -29.91 15.58
N ASP A 107 -23.60 -28.71 16.10
CA ASP A 107 -23.59 -27.47 15.33
C ASP A 107 -22.19 -27.14 14.79
N LEU A 108 -22.08 -26.71 13.53
CA LEU A 108 -20.77 -26.44 12.90
C LEU A 108 -19.94 -25.39 13.66
N MET A 109 -20.56 -24.35 14.22
CA MET A 109 -19.81 -23.34 14.98
C MET A 109 -19.26 -23.94 16.27
N GLU A 110 -20.00 -24.84 16.91
CA GLU A 110 -19.51 -25.56 18.09
C GLU A 110 -18.36 -26.48 17.72
N VAL A 111 -18.50 -27.26 16.63
CA VAL A 111 -17.42 -28.13 16.13
C VAL A 111 -16.15 -27.32 15.82
N LEU A 112 -16.29 -26.17 15.15
CA LEU A 112 -15.16 -25.27 14.85
C LEU A 112 -14.50 -24.74 16.12
N LYS A 113 -15.28 -24.28 17.10
CA LYS A 113 -14.77 -23.77 18.39
C LYS A 113 -14.06 -24.86 19.18
N ILE A 114 -14.63 -26.05 19.27
CA ILE A 114 -13.99 -27.18 19.95
C ILE A 114 -12.70 -27.55 19.22
N TRP A 115 -12.76 -27.69 17.89
CA TRP A 115 -11.58 -27.99 17.07
C TRP A 115 -10.48 -26.96 17.28
N ALA A 116 -10.77 -25.65 17.27
CA ALA A 116 -9.76 -24.61 17.50
C ALA A 116 -9.06 -24.75 18.86
N ASN A 117 -9.80 -25.15 19.90
CA ASN A 117 -9.28 -25.30 21.26
C ASN A 117 -8.62 -26.66 21.55
N MET A 118 -8.77 -27.66 20.67
CA MET A 118 -8.10 -28.95 20.87
C MET A 118 -6.56 -28.78 20.87
N PRO A 119 -5.82 -29.56 21.68
CA PRO A 119 -4.36 -29.53 21.63
C PRO A 119 -3.86 -29.93 20.24
N THR A 120 -2.76 -29.33 19.81
CA THR A 120 -2.06 -29.71 18.58
C THR A 120 -0.58 -29.90 18.86
N SER A 121 0.07 -30.73 18.05
CA SER A 121 1.52 -30.91 18.12
C SER A 121 2.22 -29.56 17.98
N PRO A 122 3.34 -29.32 18.69
CA PRO A 122 4.05 -28.04 18.68
C PRO A 122 4.55 -27.62 17.29
N LEU A 123 4.64 -28.56 16.35
CA LEU A 123 5.01 -28.34 14.96
C LEU A 123 3.86 -27.77 14.11
N PHE A 124 2.64 -27.69 14.65
CA PHE A 124 1.47 -27.23 13.92
C PHE A 124 0.82 -26.02 14.59
N THR A 125 0.16 -25.21 13.78
CA THR A 125 -0.70 -24.10 14.21
C THR A 125 -2.00 -24.21 13.45
N LYS A 126 -3.13 -24.16 14.13
CA LYS A 126 -4.43 -24.21 13.46
C LYS A 126 -4.69 -22.94 12.68
N THR A 127 -5.36 -23.06 11.54
CA THR A 127 -5.86 -21.89 10.82
C THR A 127 -6.85 -21.12 11.68
N ASP A 128 -6.81 -19.79 11.59
CA ASP A 128 -7.79 -18.95 12.24
C ASP A 128 -9.19 -19.23 11.67
N ILE A 129 -10.18 -19.32 12.57
CA ILE A 129 -11.58 -19.60 12.25
C ILE A 129 -12.46 -18.35 12.38
N THR A 130 -11.89 -17.20 12.75
CA THR A 130 -12.65 -15.96 13.03
C THR A 130 -13.52 -15.56 11.83
N ARG A 131 -12.94 -15.54 10.63
CA ARG A 131 -13.66 -15.25 9.37
C ARG A 131 -14.80 -16.25 9.12
N THR A 132 -14.53 -17.54 9.30
CA THR A 132 -15.54 -18.60 9.11
C THR A 132 -16.70 -18.45 10.09
N LEU A 133 -16.42 -18.19 11.37
CA LEU A 133 -17.44 -17.97 12.39
C LEU A 133 -18.28 -16.73 12.10
N PHE A 134 -17.65 -15.63 11.68
CA PHE A 134 -18.33 -14.41 11.28
C PHE A 134 -19.32 -14.67 10.14
N LEU A 135 -18.88 -15.30 9.06
CA LEU A 135 -19.74 -15.58 7.90
C LEU A 135 -20.89 -16.55 8.23
N ILE A 136 -20.64 -17.59 9.05
CA ILE A 136 -21.71 -18.49 9.52
C ILE A 136 -22.75 -17.70 10.33
N ASN A 137 -22.31 -16.81 11.22
CA ASN A 137 -23.19 -15.99 12.03
C ASN A 137 -24.05 -15.05 11.17
N GLU A 138 -23.46 -14.40 10.16
CA GLU A 138 -24.17 -13.53 9.23
C GLU A 138 -25.26 -14.28 8.44
N LEU A 139 -24.99 -15.52 8.06
CA LEU A 139 -25.98 -16.38 7.40
C LEU A 139 -27.13 -16.76 8.35
N ARG A 140 -26.80 -17.09 9.60
CA ARG A 140 -27.80 -17.47 10.61
C ARG A 140 -28.74 -16.34 10.98
N ILE A 141 -28.22 -15.13 11.20
CA ILE A 141 -29.03 -13.95 11.54
C ILE A 141 -30.07 -13.67 10.45
N ARG A 142 -29.73 -13.96 9.19
CA ARG A 142 -30.64 -13.82 8.03
C ARG A 142 -31.55 -15.02 7.80
N GLY A 143 -31.49 -16.03 8.67
CA GLY A 143 -32.36 -17.21 8.61
C GLY A 143 -31.99 -18.22 7.51
N PHE A 144 -30.77 -18.17 6.97
CA PHE A 144 -30.34 -19.18 6.00
C PHE A 144 -30.11 -20.52 6.68
N ASN A 145 -30.74 -21.57 6.13
CA ASN A 145 -30.56 -22.95 6.57
C ASN A 145 -29.83 -23.75 5.48
N PHE A 146 -28.52 -23.90 5.67
CA PHE A 146 -27.59 -24.65 4.82
C PHE A 146 -27.04 -25.87 5.57
N THR A 147 -26.65 -26.90 4.83
CA THR A 147 -25.95 -28.06 5.39
C THR A 147 -24.55 -27.66 5.89
N LYS A 148 -23.95 -28.48 6.79
CA LYS A 148 -22.59 -28.24 7.31
C LYS A 148 -21.55 -28.14 6.19
N LEU A 149 -21.67 -28.96 5.15
CA LEU A 149 -20.79 -28.93 3.99
C LEU A 149 -20.97 -27.65 3.16
N GLU A 150 -22.21 -27.21 2.94
CA GLU A 150 -22.49 -25.95 2.23
C GLU A 150 -21.96 -24.75 2.99
N LEU A 151 -22.16 -24.68 4.32
CA LEU A 151 -21.59 -23.62 5.15
C LEU A 151 -20.06 -23.57 5.02
N LEU A 152 -19.39 -24.72 5.10
CA LEU A 152 -17.93 -24.77 4.95
C LEU A 152 -17.50 -24.29 3.55
N LYS A 153 -18.19 -24.72 2.48
CA LYS A 153 -17.90 -24.26 1.12
C LYS A 153 -18.11 -22.76 0.96
N LEU A 154 -19.27 -22.25 1.38
CA LEU A 154 -19.65 -20.84 1.26
C LEU A 154 -18.69 -19.92 2.02
N THR A 155 -18.29 -20.33 3.23
CA THR A 155 -17.34 -19.58 4.03
C THR A 155 -15.91 -19.68 3.53
N ASN A 156 -15.54 -20.70 2.76
CA ASN A 156 -14.21 -20.81 2.15
C ASN A 156 -14.09 -20.09 0.80
N ILE A 157 -15.18 -19.51 0.26
CA ILE A 157 -15.10 -18.68 -0.95
C ILE A 157 -14.23 -17.46 -0.64
N PRO A 158 -13.18 -17.17 -1.42
CA PRO A 158 -12.35 -15.99 -1.22
C PRO A 158 -13.06 -14.74 -1.77
N PHE A 159 -13.26 -13.73 -0.93
CA PHE A 159 -13.73 -12.40 -1.33
C PHE A 159 -13.39 -11.37 -0.25
N SER A 160 -13.64 -10.09 -0.52
CA SER A 160 -13.44 -8.99 0.43
C SER A 160 -14.71 -8.76 1.25
N GLU A 161 -14.77 -9.25 2.50
CA GLU A 161 -15.93 -9.04 3.38
C GLU A 161 -16.08 -7.59 3.85
N ASP A 162 -14.96 -6.86 3.86
CA ASP A 162 -14.88 -5.43 4.20
C ASP A 162 -15.48 -4.53 3.12
N ASN A 163 -15.65 -5.06 1.90
CA ASN A 163 -16.30 -4.36 0.81
C ASN A 163 -17.82 -4.60 0.83
N PRO A 164 -18.65 -3.56 1.10
CA PRO A 164 -20.09 -3.73 1.24
C PRO A 164 -20.80 -4.25 -0.01
N THR A 165 -20.37 -3.82 -1.20
CA THR A 165 -20.94 -4.22 -2.49
C THR A 165 -20.69 -5.71 -2.75
N VAL A 166 -19.45 -6.17 -2.57
CA VAL A 166 -19.07 -7.58 -2.73
C VAL A 166 -19.75 -8.46 -1.66
N PHE A 167 -19.78 -8.01 -0.40
CA PHE A 167 -20.44 -8.75 0.68
C PHE A 167 -21.95 -8.89 0.46
N THR A 168 -22.62 -7.81 0.02
CA THR A 168 -24.04 -7.83 -0.33
C THR A 168 -24.31 -8.80 -1.48
N LEU A 169 -23.47 -8.78 -2.52
CA LEU A 169 -23.58 -9.70 -3.64
C LEU A 169 -23.45 -11.17 -3.20
N TRP A 170 -22.51 -11.48 -2.29
CA TRP A 170 -22.36 -12.83 -1.74
C TRP A 170 -23.62 -13.31 -1.02
N LEU A 171 -24.23 -12.43 -0.20
CA LEU A 171 -25.52 -12.72 0.45
C LEU A 171 -26.64 -12.95 -0.57
N THR A 172 -26.71 -12.12 -1.61
CA THR A 172 -27.67 -12.30 -2.71
C THR A 172 -27.48 -13.66 -3.39
N TYR A 173 -26.24 -14.08 -3.65
CA TYR A 173 -25.95 -15.40 -4.23
C TYR A 173 -26.34 -16.55 -3.31
N CYS A 174 -26.09 -16.42 -2.00
CA CYS A 174 -26.56 -17.39 -1.01
C CYS A 174 -28.09 -17.54 -1.05
N ASP A 175 -28.83 -16.44 -1.08
CA ASP A 175 -30.30 -16.46 -1.17
C ASP A 175 -30.81 -17.11 -2.45
N ARG A 176 -30.23 -16.74 -3.60
CA ARG A 176 -30.63 -17.28 -4.91
C ARG A 176 -30.32 -18.76 -5.02
N TYR A 177 -29.13 -19.17 -4.60
CA TYR A 177 -28.75 -20.59 -4.53
C TYR A 177 -29.73 -21.37 -3.65
N ARG A 178 -30.07 -20.86 -2.46
CA ARG A 178 -31.01 -21.52 -1.55
C ARG A 178 -32.43 -21.65 -2.12
N LYS A 179 -32.87 -20.64 -2.87
CA LYS A 179 -34.17 -20.61 -3.58
C LYS A 179 -34.14 -21.35 -4.91
N LYS A 180 -33.03 -22.01 -5.27
CA LYS A 180 -32.81 -22.69 -6.56
C LYS A 180 -33.09 -21.77 -7.76
N ARG A 181 -32.74 -20.50 -7.62
CA ARG A 181 -32.82 -19.50 -8.69
C ARG A 181 -31.49 -19.40 -9.41
N GLU A 182 -31.54 -19.01 -10.67
CA GLU A 182 -30.34 -18.76 -11.48
C GLU A 182 -29.47 -17.68 -10.84
N ILE A 183 -28.16 -17.89 -10.84
CA ILE A 183 -27.18 -16.90 -10.39
C ILE A 183 -26.70 -16.11 -11.61
N HIS A 184 -27.00 -14.81 -11.60
CA HIS A 184 -26.63 -13.93 -12.70
C HIS A 184 -25.26 -13.31 -12.48
N LEU A 185 -24.58 -13.03 -13.59
CA LEU A 185 -23.37 -12.23 -13.63
C LEU A 185 -23.66 -10.84 -12.99
N PRO A 186 -22.75 -10.30 -12.17
CA PRO A 186 -22.95 -8.98 -11.59
C PRO A 186 -22.87 -7.89 -12.66
N VAL A 187 -23.33 -6.69 -12.29
CA VAL A 187 -23.30 -5.48 -13.11
C VAL A 187 -22.63 -4.38 -12.28
N PRO A 188 -21.81 -3.49 -12.86
CA PRO A 188 -21.22 -2.39 -12.11
C PRO A 188 -22.29 -1.43 -11.57
N GLU A 189 -22.13 -0.96 -10.34
CA GLU A 189 -23.00 0.06 -9.73
C GLU A 189 -22.75 1.45 -10.33
N SER A 190 -21.49 1.73 -10.68
CA SER A 190 -21.03 2.97 -11.32
C SER A 190 -19.85 2.70 -12.26
N GLU A 191 -19.63 3.62 -13.21
CA GLU A 191 -18.52 3.56 -14.18
C GLU A 191 -17.28 4.39 -13.75
N ASP A 192 -17.27 4.89 -12.51
CA ASP A 192 -16.10 5.54 -11.93
C ASP A 192 -15.08 4.52 -11.42
N LEU A 193 -13.91 5.00 -10.99
CA LEU A 193 -12.80 4.14 -10.57
C LEU A 193 -13.22 3.15 -9.47
N TYR A 194 -13.89 3.64 -8.42
CA TYR A 194 -14.34 2.82 -7.30
C TYR A 194 -15.38 1.77 -7.72
N GLY A 195 -16.40 2.17 -8.49
CA GLY A 195 -17.43 1.25 -8.99
C GLY A 195 -16.86 0.14 -9.88
N LEU A 196 -15.88 0.48 -10.72
CA LEU A 196 -15.21 -0.51 -11.57
C LEU A 196 -14.29 -1.45 -10.79
N GLU A 197 -13.59 -0.96 -9.77
CA GLU A 197 -12.78 -1.81 -8.87
C GLU A 197 -13.66 -2.82 -8.11
N ASP A 198 -14.79 -2.35 -7.59
CA ASP A 198 -15.73 -3.20 -6.88
C ASP A 198 -16.43 -4.18 -7.82
N TYR A 199 -16.76 -3.75 -9.03
CA TYR A 199 -17.26 -4.64 -10.07
C TYR A 199 -16.24 -5.75 -10.42
N TYR A 200 -14.95 -5.43 -10.51
CA TYR A 200 -13.90 -6.43 -10.75
C TYR A 200 -13.87 -7.48 -9.64
N LYS A 201 -13.96 -7.06 -8.36
CA LYS A 201 -14.07 -7.99 -7.22
C LYS A 201 -15.35 -8.81 -7.26
N CYS A 202 -16.47 -8.22 -7.70
CA CYS A 202 -17.74 -8.93 -7.87
C CYS A 202 -17.64 -10.04 -8.94
N LEU A 203 -16.91 -9.81 -10.05
CA LEU A 203 -16.65 -10.83 -11.06
C LEU A 203 -15.83 -12.00 -10.49
N ASP A 204 -14.83 -11.71 -9.63
CA ASP A 204 -14.06 -12.74 -8.93
C ASP A 204 -14.90 -13.55 -7.95
N LEU A 205 -15.80 -12.87 -7.22
CA LEU A 205 -16.77 -13.51 -6.34
C LEU A 205 -17.72 -14.42 -7.13
N TYR A 206 -18.28 -13.95 -8.26
CA TYR A 206 -19.17 -14.75 -9.10
C TYR A 206 -18.51 -16.05 -9.55
N TYR A 207 -17.32 -15.97 -10.12
CA TYR A 207 -16.55 -17.15 -10.53
C TYR A 207 -16.31 -18.09 -9.34
N SER A 208 -15.83 -17.56 -8.22
CA SER A 208 -15.47 -18.35 -7.05
C SER A 208 -16.69 -19.03 -6.42
N PHE A 209 -17.83 -18.31 -6.38
CA PHE A 209 -19.10 -18.83 -5.88
C PHE A 209 -19.61 -19.97 -6.75
N CYS A 210 -19.71 -19.75 -8.07
CA CYS A 210 -20.19 -20.76 -8.99
C CYS A 210 -19.31 -22.01 -8.95
N LYS A 211 -17.98 -21.84 -8.92
CA LYS A 211 -17.03 -22.95 -8.79
C LYS A 211 -17.18 -23.71 -7.48
N ALA A 212 -17.28 -23.02 -6.34
CA ALA A 212 -17.39 -23.65 -5.02
C ALA A 212 -18.70 -24.46 -4.88
N MET A 213 -19.78 -23.93 -5.45
CA MET A 213 -21.11 -24.53 -5.37
C MET A 213 -21.43 -25.50 -6.52
N GLY A 214 -20.51 -25.67 -7.47
CA GLY A 214 -20.68 -26.58 -8.61
C GLY A 214 -21.76 -26.12 -9.61
N LEU A 215 -21.92 -24.81 -9.77
CA LEU A 215 -22.89 -24.19 -10.68
C LEU A 215 -22.26 -23.95 -12.06
N PRO A 216 -23.07 -23.91 -13.14
CA PRO A 216 -22.57 -23.54 -14.46
C PRO A 216 -22.15 -22.07 -14.51
N TYR A 217 -21.07 -21.78 -15.22
CA TYR A 217 -20.58 -20.42 -15.49
C TYR A 217 -19.82 -20.38 -16.82
N ASP A 218 -19.77 -19.21 -17.45
CA ASP A 218 -19.03 -18.98 -18.69
C ASP A 218 -17.68 -18.33 -18.39
N MET A 219 -16.60 -19.10 -18.57
CA MET A 219 -15.24 -18.60 -18.32
C MET A 219 -14.79 -17.54 -19.30
N GLU A 220 -15.21 -17.64 -20.57
CA GLU A 220 -14.74 -16.71 -21.59
C GLU A 220 -15.42 -15.35 -21.39
N LEU A 221 -16.73 -15.36 -21.10
CA LEU A 221 -17.46 -14.15 -20.77
C LEU A 221 -16.89 -13.46 -19.52
N ILE A 222 -16.58 -14.21 -18.46
CA ILE A 222 -15.97 -13.64 -17.25
C ILE A 222 -14.62 -13.02 -17.60
N ARG A 223 -13.78 -13.72 -18.37
CA ARG A 223 -12.46 -13.24 -18.78
C ARG A 223 -12.57 -11.95 -19.61
N GLU A 224 -13.49 -11.91 -20.55
CA GLU A 224 -13.79 -10.74 -21.38
C GLU A 224 -14.19 -9.55 -20.50
N LYS A 225 -15.18 -9.73 -19.61
CA LYS A 225 -15.64 -8.67 -18.70
C LYS A 225 -14.55 -8.17 -17.79
N LYS A 226 -13.73 -9.06 -17.21
CA LYS A 226 -12.59 -8.66 -16.39
C LYS A 226 -11.56 -7.86 -17.18
N LEU A 227 -11.33 -8.20 -18.44
CA LEU A 227 -10.41 -7.47 -19.31
C LEU A 227 -10.97 -6.08 -19.67
N GLU A 228 -12.25 -5.99 -20.02
CA GLU A 228 -12.95 -4.72 -20.29
C GLU A 228 -12.87 -3.78 -19.09
N THR A 229 -13.24 -4.27 -17.90
CA THR A 229 -13.19 -3.50 -16.65
C THR A 229 -11.78 -3.03 -16.33
N ALA A 230 -10.77 -3.91 -16.45
CA ALA A 230 -9.38 -3.55 -16.22
C ALA A 230 -8.87 -2.48 -17.19
N ASN A 231 -9.33 -2.51 -18.45
CA ASN A 231 -9.00 -1.48 -19.43
C ASN A 231 -9.63 -0.12 -19.05
N LYS A 232 -10.92 -0.09 -18.69
CA LYS A 232 -11.60 1.13 -18.23
C LYS A 232 -10.92 1.74 -16.99
N ILE A 233 -10.62 0.92 -15.98
CA ILE A 233 -9.87 1.35 -14.78
C ILE A 233 -8.53 1.99 -15.20
N ASN A 234 -7.78 1.34 -16.07
CA ASN A 234 -6.49 1.84 -16.51
C ASN A 234 -6.59 3.13 -17.33
N GLU A 235 -7.63 3.30 -18.14
CA GLU A 235 -7.91 4.54 -18.87
C GLU A 235 -8.19 5.70 -17.91
N ILE A 236 -9.03 5.48 -16.89
CA ILE A 236 -9.31 6.47 -15.85
C ILE A 236 -8.02 6.86 -15.12
N LEU A 237 -7.24 5.87 -14.65
CA LEU A 237 -5.98 6.12 -13.93
C LEU A 237 -4.98 6.93 -14.77
N ILE A 238 -4.85 6.62 -16.07
CA ILE A 238 -3.99 7.40 -16.98
C ILE A 238 -4.51 8.84 -17.12
N SER A 239 -5.83 9.01 -17.25
CA SER A 239 -6.44 10.33 -17.36
C SER A 239 -6.22 11.17 -16.09
N GLU A 240 -6.37 10.58 -14.90
CA GLU A 240 -6.18 11.26 -13.62
C GLU A 240 -4.73 11.68 -13.40
N ILE A 241 -3.77 10.81 -13.70
CA ILE A 241 -2.33 11.16 -13.67
C ILE A 241 -2.06 12.32 -14.63
N SER A 242 -2.68 12.32 -15.81
CA SER A 242 -2.49 13.38 -16.79
C SER A 242 -3.11 14.72 -16.36
N THR A 243 -4.09 14.67 -15.44
CA THR A 243 -4.84 15.83 -14.93
C THR A 243 -4.20 16.41 -13.65
N HIS A 244 -3.58 15.57 -12.83
CA HIS A 244 -2.89 15.97 -11.58
C HIS A 244 -1.38 16.18 -11.74
N GLY A 245 -0.85 16.12 -12.96
CA GLY A 245 0.53 16.49 -13.24
C GLY A 245 0.81 17.95 -12.85
N LYS A 246 2.00 18.25 -12.31
CA LYS A 246 2.40 19.63 -12.00
C LYS A 246 2.16 20.51 -13.23
N THR A 247 1.46 21.63 -13.07
CA THR A 247 1.27 22.62 -14.13
C THR A 247 1.97 23.92 -13.76
N CYS A 248 2.34 24.70 -14.78
CA CYS A 248 2.85 26.04 -14.60
C CYS A 248 1.73 26.94 -14.09
N ARG A 249 1.93 27.62 -12.95
CA ARG A 249 0.94 28.56 -12.37
C ARG A 249 0.59 29.77 -13.24
N ILE A 250 1.35 30.03 -14.32
CA ILE A 250 1.17 31.22 -15.18
C ILE A 250 0.52 30.87 -16.52
N CYS A 251 0.85 29.72 -17.12
CA CYS A 251 0.37 29.36 -18.46
C CYS A 251 -0.29 27.98 -18.52
N ASP A 252 -0.47 27.33 -17.37
CA ASP A 252 -1.04 25.98 -17.22
C ASP A 252 -0.31 24.88 -18.02
N ALA A 253 0.87 25.18 -18.58
CA ALA A 253 1.67 24.19 -19.29
C ALA A 253 2.05 23.03 -18.34
N LYS A 254 1.93 21.79 -18.83
CA LYS A 254 2.33 20.60 -18.09
C LYS A 254 3.84 20.63 -17.80
N LEU A 255 4.19 20.52 -16.54
CA LEU A 255 5.56 20.39 -16.05
C LEU A 255 5.87 18.92 -15.79
N SER A 256 7.15 18.55 -15.88
CA SER A 256 7.59 17.23 -15.44
C SER A 256 7.31 17.05 -13.95
N TRP A 257 7.05 15.82 -13.52
CA TRP A 257 6.69 15.50 -12.13
C TRP A 257 7.80 15.89 -11.14
N ASP A 258 9.06 15.73 -11.56
CA ASP A 258 10.29 16.09 -10.85
C ASP A 258 10.70 17.56 -11.05
N TYR A 259 9.95 18.33 -11.84
CA TYR A 259 10.28 19.73 -12.11
C TYR A 259 10.21 20.53 -10.79
N PRO A 260 11.30 21.20 -10.38
CA PRO A 260 11.44 21.71 -9.02
C PRO A 260 10.65 23.00 -8.76
N PHE A 261 10.19 23.68 -9.81
CA PHE A 261 9.57 25.00 -9.71
C PHE A 261 8.08 24.98 -10.11
N GLY A 262 7.26 25.87 -9.54
CA GLY A 262 5.84 25.99 -9.89
C GLY A 262 5.55 26.79 -11.17
N ILE A 263 6.58 27.23 -11.90
CA ILE A 263 6.49 28.09 -13.08
C ILE A 263 7.43 27.51 -14.14
N CYS A 264 6.95 27.37 -15.39
CA CYS A 264 7.78 26.89 -16.49
C CYS A 264 8.89 27.89 -16.84
N GLU A 265 9.97 27.39 -17.44
CA GLU A 265 11.13 28.20 -17.80
C GLU A 265 10.78 29.37 -18.74
N GLU A 266 9.79 29.17 -19.62
CA GLU A 266 9.32 30.19 -20.56
C GLU A 266 8.59 31.34 -19.85
N CYS A 267 7.71 31.03 -18.90
CA CYS A 267 7.03 32.02 -18.07
C CYS A 267 8.00 32.72 -17.12
N TYR A 268 9.00 32.01 -16.60
CA TYR A 268 10.07 32.60 -15.80
C TYR A 268 10.90 33.61 -16.62
N LYS A 269 11.29 33.26 -17.86
CA LYS A 269 12.01 34.16 -18.79
C LYS A 269 11.17 35.39 -19.17
N LYS A 270 9.86 35.22 -19.38
CA LYS A 270 8.92 36.34 -19.63
C LYS A 270 8.74 37.25 -18.41
N GLY A 271 8.81 36.69 -17.19
CA GLY A 271 8.81 37.47 -15.95
C GLY A 271 10.09 38.29 -15.73
N TYR A 272 11.23 37.78 -16.20
CA TYR A 272 12.51 38.50 -16.17
C TYR A 272 12.53 39.75 -17.07
N SER A 273 11.67 39.83 -18.10
CA SER A 273 11.61 41.02 -18.96
C SER A 273 10.98 42.26 -18.30
N TRP A 274 10.35 42.11 -17.12
CA TRP A 274 9.79 43.23 -16.36
C TRP A 274 10.80 43.86 -15.37
N ASN A 275 11.89 43.16 -15.03
CA ASN A 275 12.84 43.63 -14.00
C ASN A 275 14.15 44.21 -14.56
N THR A 276 14.39 44.16 -15.86
CA THR A 276 15.54 44.83 -16.52
C THR A 276 15.26 46.27 -16.98
N ARG A 277 14.20 46.92 -16.49
CA ARG A 277 13.87 48.33 -16.82
C ARG A 277 14.20 49.35 -15.71
N TYR A 278 14.78 48.91 -14.59
CA TYR A 278 15.22 49.77 -13.47
C TYR A 278 16.74 49.71 -13.24
N GLN A 279 17.53 49.78 -14.31
CA GLN A 279 18.99 49.93 -14.20
C GLN A 279 19.57 50.93 -15.22
N GLN A 280 18.81 51.98 -15.53
CA GLN A 280 19.29 53.14 -16.29
C GLN A 280 18.76 54.46 -15.70
N VAL A 281 19.04 54.74 -14.43
CA VAL A 281 19.10 56.13 -13.92
C VAL A 281 20.09 56.19 -12.74
N SER A 282 21.39 56.10 -13.02
CA SER A 282 22.42 56.58 -12.07
C SER A 282 23.74 56.89 -12.80
N GLU A 283 23.67 57.69 -13.85
CA GLU A 283 24.80 58.51 -14.29
C GLU A 283 24.27 59.94 -14.41
N PHE A 284 25.07 60.91 -13.92
CA PHE A 284 24.78 62.33 -13.68
C PHE A 284 24.28 62.70 -12.29
N SER A 285 25.21 62.80 -11.34
CA SER A 285 25.50 64.08 -10.65
C SER A 285 26.63 63.91 -9.61
N ASN A 286 27.87 63.95 -10.09
CA ASN A 286 28.94 64.56 -9.30
C ASN A 286 28.76 66.07 -9.40
N LEU A 287 28.58 66.77 -8.28
CA LEU A 287 29.23 68.06 -7.97
C LEU A 287 28.72 68.65 -6.63
N ARG A 288 29.70 68.89 -5.73
CA ARG A 288 29.74 69.79 -4.56
C ARG A 288 29.48 69.21 -3.17
N GLY A 289 30.56 69.17 -2.39
CA GLY A 289 30.61 70.00 -1.17
C GLY A 289 30.86 69.28 0.14
N SER A 290 32.13 69.22 0.55
CA SER A 290 32.62 68.85 1.87
C SER A 290 31.92 69.60 3.02
N ARG A 291 31.69 68.92 4.15
CA ARG A 291 31.92 69.38 5.54
C ARG A 291 31.42 68.35 6.56
N ASP A 292 32.34 67.75 7.30
CA ASP A 292 32.21 67.53 8.76
C ASP A 292 32.36 68.90 9.46
N PRO A 293 31.89 69.18 10.71
CA PRO A 293 32.16 68.31 11.89
C PRO A 293 31.22 68.41 13.14
N PHE A 294 31.50 67.58 14.17
CA PHE A 294 31.20 67.69 15.62
C PHE A 294 29.75 67.72 16.15
N GLY A 295 29.48 66.91 17.20
CA GLY A 295 28.66 67.36 18.35
C GLY A 295 27.71 66.37 19.05
N ASP A 296 28.22 65.69 20.08
CA ASP A 296 27.66 65.53 21.43
C ASP A 296 26.33 64.77 21.77
N ARG A 297 26.52 63.80 22.68
CA ARG A 297 25.85 63.56 24.00
C ARG A 297 24.49 62.83 24.12
N ALA A 298 24.61 61.64 24.73
CA ALA A 298 24.07 61.22 26.04
C ALA A 298 22.55 61.25 26.34
N ASN A 299 21.98 60.06 26.62
CA ASN A 299 21.32 59.67 27.90
C ASN A 299 20.72 58.26 27.73
N SER A 300 21.18 57.23 28.47
CA SER A 300 20.81 56.84 29.84
C SER A 300 19.36 56.34 29.97
N GLY A 301 19.18 55.08 30.37
CA GLY A 301 17.86 54.52 30.71
C GLY A 301 17.84 53.00 30.87
N THR A 302 18.54 52.50 31.88
CA THR A 302 18.47 51.13 32.41
C THR A 302 17.10 50.82 33.05
N TYR A 303 16.56 49.62 32.82
CA TYR A 303 15.84 48.86 33.84
C TYR A 303 16.06 47.35 33.62
N ASN A 304 16.77 46.73 34.57
CA ASN A 304 16.85 45.29 34.79
C ASN A 304 15.59 44.80 35.53
N ASN A 305 15.18 43.55 35.30
CA ASN A 305 15.12 42.52 36.36
C ASN A 305 14.72 41.15 35.79
N ASP A 306 15.68 40.22 35.87
CA ASP A 306 15.61 38.93 36.55
C ASP A 306 14.42 37.99 36.33
N ARG A 307 14.72 36.80 35.77
CA ARG A 307 14.72 35.54 36.54
C ARG A 307 15.41 34.40 35.77
N GLU A 308 16.47 33.88 36.39
CA GLU A 308 17.20 32.67 36.03
C GLU A 308 16.42 31.36 36.31
N PRO A 309 16.87 30.23 35.73
CA PRO A 309 16.24 28.91 35.83
C PRO A 309 16.73 28.12 37.06
N VAL A 310 15.86 27.29 37.65
CA VAL A 310 16.23 26.36 38.73
C VAL A 310 16.32 24.93 38.19
N SER A 311 17.49 24.33 38.40
CA SER A 311 17.78 22.90 38.30
C SER A 311 17.98 22.32 39.71
N ILE A 312 17.76 20.99 39.88
CA ILE A 312 18.64 20.00 40.56
C ILE A 312 17.87 18.92 41.34
N GLY A 313 18.31 17.66 41.10
CA GLY A 313 18.35 16.56 42.07
C GLY A 313 17.76 15.26 41.51
N GLY A 314 18.48 14.16 41.21
CA GLY A 314 19.81 13.70 41.57
C GLY A 314 19.71 12.40 42.36
N HIS A 315 20.09 11.25 41.78
CA HIS A 315 20.74 10.13 42.48
C HIS A 315 21.25 9.03 41.51
N LYS A 316 22.57 8.80 41.53
CA LYS A 316 23.26 7.55 41.17
C LYS A 316 23.45 6.69 42.44
N PRO A 317 23.78 5.39 42.31
CA PRO A 317 25.18 5.01 42.47
C PRO A 317 25.72 3.98 41.45
N SER A 318 27.06 3.94 41.40
CA SER A 318 27.99 3.17 40.56
C SER A 318 28.28 1.77 41.15
N TYR A 319 28.53 0.71 40.36
CA TYR A 319 29.84 0.10 39.98
C TYR A 319 29.49 -1.37 39.56
N LYS A 320 30.16 -2.15 38.70
CA LYS A 320 31.59 -2.34 38.39
C LYS A 320 31.73 -3.23 37.14
N ASN A 321 32.86 -3.08 36.45
CA ASN A 321 33.42 -3.88 35.34
C ASN A 321 33.46 -5.40 35.60
N ASN A 322 33.35 -6.20 34.51
CA ASN A 322 34.34 -7.24 34.24
C ASN A 322 34.38 -7.65 32.75
N ARG A 323 35.54 -7.48 32.12
CA ARG A 323 35.96 -8.18 30.89
C ARG A 323 36.79 -9.40 31.32
N GLY A 324 36.59 -10.54 30.67
CA GLY A 324 37.46 -11.70 30.81
C GLY A 324 37.33 -12.61 29.59
N ARG A 325 38.45 -12.75 28.87
CA ARG A 325 38.66 -13.69 27.76
C ARG A 325 38.48 -15.14 28.24
N HIS A 326 37.72 -15.94 27.50
CA HIS A 326 38.18 -17.14 26.79
C HIS A 326 37.06 -17.71 25.93
#